data_AF-A0A3D1THG7-F1
#
_entry.id   AF-A0A3D1THG7-F1
#
_cell.length_a   1.000
_cell.length_b   1.000
_cell.length_c   1.000
_cell.angle_alpha   90.00
_cell.angle_beta   90.00
_cell.angle_gamma   90.00
#
_symmetry.space_group_name_H-M   'P 1'
#
loop_
_entity.id
_entity.type
_entity.pdbx_description
1 polymer ?
#
loop_
_entity_poly.entity_id
_entity_poly.type
_entity_poly.pdbx_seq_one_letter_code
_entity_poly.pdbx_strand_id
1 'polypeptide(L)'
;MHPLAIAFAAGWLLAASIMVGIWLLQRVTRNAGWVDAAWAGSIAGLGILAAACLPGLGPRRWWVAAMAAAWGGRLALHIGLRTAATGREDSRYRHLREQWGDRAQLELFRFYQIQAFVAALFAMPIV
;
A
#
# COMPACT_ATOMS: atom_id res chain seq x y z
N MET A 1 -25.90 4.44 2.74
CA MET A 1 -24.66 3.86 3.30
C MET A 1 -23.93 4.94 4.09
N HIS A 2 -23.29 4.61 5.21
CA HIS A 2 -22.58 5.59 6.05
C HIS A 2 -21.38 6.18 5.28
N PRO A 3 -21.11 7.50 5.33
CA PRO A 3 -20.05 8.15 4.53
C PRO A 3 -18.66 7.53 4.75
N LEU A 4 -18.36 7.12 5.99
CA LEU A 4 -17.12 6.41 6.31
C LEU A 4 -17.00 5.04 5.62
N ALA A 5 -18.11 4.32 5.43
CA ALA A 5 -18.09 3.03 4.75
C ALA A 5 -17.79 3.20 3.26
N ILE A 6 -18.29 4.29 2.65
CA ILE A 6 -18.00 4.62 1.25
C ILE A 6 -16.52 5.00 1.10
N ALA A 7 -16.00 5.85 1.99
CA ALA A 7 -14.60 6.25 1.97
C ALA A 7 -13.66 5.05 2.17
N PHE A 8 -14.00 4.14 3.10
CA PHE A 8 -13.27 2.89 3.29
C PHE A 8 -13.30 2.02 2.04
N ALA A 9 -14.48 1.76 1.47
CA ALA A 9 -14.62 0.92 0.29
C ALA A 9 -13.86 1.49 -0.91
N ALA A 10 -13.96 2.80 -1.16
CA ALA A 10 -13.21 3.48 -2.22
C ALA A 10 -11.70 3.42 -1.98
N GLY A 11 -11.25 3.65 -0.75
CA GLY A 11 -9.84 3.58 -0.38
C GLY A 11 -9.26 2.18 -0.51
N TRP A 12 -10.02 1.16 -0.10
CA TRP A 12 -9.66 -0.24 -0.28
C TRP A 12 -9.60 -0.61 -1.75
N LEU A 13 -10.58 -0.23 -2.58
CA LEU A 13 -10.56 -0.50 -4.02
C LEU A 13 -9.34 0.13 -4.70
N LEU A 14 -8.98 1.35 -4.31
CA LEU A 14 -7.76 2.01 -4.81
C LEU A 14 -6.50 1.26 -4.40
N ALA A 15 -6.35 0.92 -3.11
CA ALA A 15 -5.21 0.17 -2.61
C ALA A 15 -5.12 -1.23 -3.24
N ALA A 16 -6.26 -1.91 -3.42
CA ALA A 16 -6.35 -3.20 -4.08
C ALA A 16 -5.87 -3.14 -5.53
N SER A 17 -6.29 -2.10 -6.27
CA SER A 17 -5.87 -1.85 -7.65
C SER A 17 -4.35 -1.61 -7.74
N ILE A 18 -3.79 -0.81 -6.83
CA ILE A 18 -2.34 -0.60 -6.72
C ILE A 18 -1.64 -1.93 -6.45
N MET A 19 -2.13 -2.72 -5.49
CA MET A 19 -1.55 -4.01 -5.13
C MET A 19 -1.63 -5.03 -6.25
N VAL A 20 -2.67 -5.02 -7.10
CA VAL A 20 -2.70 -5.81 -8.34
C VAL A 20 -1.55 -5.39 -9.27
N GLY A 21 -1.38 -4.08 -9.50
CA GLY A 21 -0.29 -3.56 -10.33
C GLY A 21 1.10 -3.96 -9.82
N ILE A 22 1.32 -3.88 -8.50
CA ILE A 22 2.60 -4.27 -7.89
C ILE A 22 2.80 -5.78 -7.91
N TRP A 23 1.72 -6.57 -7.79
CA TRP A 23 1.80 -8.01 -7.97
C TRP A 23 2.19 -8.38 -9.41
N LEU A 24 1.66 -7.68 -10.41
CA LEU A 24 2.09 -7.84 -11.81
C LEU A 24 3.57 -7.46 -11.97
N LEU A 25 4.00 -6.36 -11.36
CA LEU A 25 5.40 -5.92 -11.37
C LEU A 25 6.32 -6.97 -10.72
N GLN A 26 5.94 -7.58 -9.59
CA GLN A 26 6.76 -8.63 -8.98
C GLN A 26 6.86 -9.88 -9.85
N ARG A 27 5.87 -10.18 -10.72
CA ARG A 27 6.00 -11.32 -11.65
C ARG A 27 7.11 -11.10 -12.66
N VAL A 28 7.26 -9.87 -13.15
CA VAL A 28 8.29 -9.49 -14.12
C VAL A 28 9.65 -9.36 -13.43
N THR A 29 9.70 -8.66 -12.29
CA THR A 29 10.96 -8.38 -11.58
C THR A 29 11.43 -9.51 -10.68
N ARG A 30 10.58 -10.53 -10.43
CA ARG A 30 10.76 -11.57 -9.41
C ARG A 30 11.15 -11.02 -8.03
N ASN A 31 10.65 -9.83 -7.70
CA ASN A 31 10.96 -9.16 -6.45
C ASN A 31 9.67 -8.72 -5.76
N ALA A 32 9.24 -9.46 -4.74
CA ALA A 32 8.03 -9.12 -4.01
C ALA A 32 8.23 -7.96 -3.01
N GLY A 33 9.44 -7.41 -2.86
CA GLY A 33 9.74 -6.29 -1.95
C GLY A 33 9.02 -4.99 -2.28
N TRP A 34 8.56 -4.81 -3.51
CA TRP A 34 7.79 -3.62 -3.92
C TRP A 34 6.48 -3.46 -3.16
N VAL A 35 5.92 -4.53 -2.60
CA VAL A 35 4.66 -4.50 -1.82
C VAL A 35 4.75 -3.60 -0.60
N ASP A 36 5.90 -3.57 0.08
CA ASP A 36 6.09 -2.77 1.30
C ASP A 36 6.10 -1.27 0.97
N ALA A 37 6.74 -0.90 -0.14
CA ALA A 37 6.75 0.48 -0.63
C ALA A 37 5.34 0.92 -1.06
N ALA A 38 4.64 0.05 -1.78
CA ALA A 38 3.27 0.31 -2.24
C ALA A 38 2.27 0.43 -1.08
N TRP A 39 2.45 -0.38 -0.02
CA TRP A 39 1.63 -0.30 1.18
C TRP A 39 1.77 1.07 1.87
N ALA A 40 3.01 1.50 2.13
CA ALA A 40 3.28 2.79 2.76
C ALA A 40 2.79 3.96 1.89
N GLY A 41 3.02 3.87 0.56
CA GLY A 41 2.54 4.85 -0.41
C GLY A 41 1.03 4.93 -0.49
N SER A 42 0.32 3.79 -0.34
CA SER A 42 -1.14 3.76 -0.35
C SER A 42 -1.71 4.51 0.86
N ILE A 43 -1.14 4.35 2.06
CA ILE A 43 -1.60 5.10 3.25
C ILE A 43 -1.42 6.60 3.05
N ALA A 44 -0.25 7.03 2.54
CA ALA A 44 0.01 8.42 2.22
C ALA A 44 -0.98 8.98 1.18
N GLY A 45 -1.18 8.26 0.07
CA GLY A 45 -2.09 8.66 -1.00
C GLY A 45 -3.54 8.75 -0.54
N LEU A 46 -4.00 7.79 0.27
CA LEU A 46 -5.35 7.79 0.84
C LEU A 46 -5.56 8.99 1.78
N GLY A 47 -4.56 9.34 2.59
CA GLY A 47 -4.65 10.53 3.46
C GLY A 47 -4.77 11.85 2.67
N ILE A 48 -4.02 11.99 1.57
CA ILE A 48 -4.12 13.14 0.67
C ILE A 48 -5.49 13.19 0.00
N LEU A 49 -5.95 12.05 -0.53
CA LEU A 49 -7.25 11.94 -1.19
C LEU A 49 -8.39 12.29 -0.23
N ALA A 50 -8.30 11.83 1.02
CA ALA A 50 -9.29 12.13 2.04
C ALA A 50 -9.36 13.63 2.36
N ALA A 51 -8.21 14.28 2.57
CA ALA A 51 -8.17 15.72 2.78
C ALA A 51 -8.74 16.53 1.62
N ALA A 52 -8.57 16.06 0.38
CA ALA A 52 -9.09 16.72 -0.82
C ALA A 52 -10.61 16.51 -1.01
N CYS A 53 -11.12 15.31 -0.75
CA CYS A 53 -12.48 14.92 -1.14
C CYS A 53 -13.50 14.93 -0.01
N LEU A 54 -13.09 14.76 1.26
CA LEU A 54 -14.04 14.69 2.38
C LEU A 54 -14.37 16.09 2.94
N PRO A 55 -15.65 16.48 2.95
CA PRO A 55 -16.09 17.74 3.54
C PRO A 55 -16.07 17.68 5.07
N GLY A 56 -16.01 18.84 5.72
CA GLY A 56 -16.24 18.96 7.18
C GLY A 56 -15.02 18.76 8.09
N LEU A 57 -13.83 18.51 7.55
CA LEU A 57 -12.62 18.24 8.37
C LEU A 57 -11.78 19.49 8.74
N GLY A 58 -12.23 20.69 8.33
CA GLY A 58 -11.54 21.97 8.60
C GLY A 58 -10.09 22.02 8.08
N PRO A 59 -9.29 23.01 8.50
CA PRO A 59 -7.87 23.12 8.11
C PRO A 59 -7.00 21.96 8.61
N ARG A 60 -7.39 21.31 9.71
CA ARG A 60 -6.67 20.19 10.34
C ARG A 60 -6.40 19.04 9.37
N ARG A 61 -7.31 18.77 8.43
CA ARG A 61 -7.16 17.67 7.45
C ARG A 61 -5.86 17.77 6.65
N TRP A 62 -5.44 18.99 6.32
CA TRP A 62 -4.21 19.21 5.56
C TRP A 62 -2.97 18.94 6.39
N TRP A 63 -3.00 19.26 7.69
CA TRP A 63 -1.90 18.90 8.60
C TRP A 63 -1.76 17.39 8.76
N VAL A 64 -2.87 16.68 8.98
CA VAL A 64 -2.85 15.21 9.11
C VAL A 64 -2.40 14.57 7.79
N ALA A 65 -2.92 15.02 6.65
CA ALA A 65 -2.51 14.55 5.34
C ALA A 65 -1.03 14.85 5.05
N ALA A 66 -0.52 16.01 5.43
CA ALA A 66 0.90 16.36 5.29
C ALA A 66 1.79 15.45 6.14
N MET A 67 1.39 15.16 7.38
CA MET A 67 2.11 14.20 8.24
C MET A 67 2.10 12.79 7.66
N ALA A 68 0.94 12.33 7.17
CA ALA A 68 0.80 11.03 6.51
C ALA A 68 1.64 10.94 5.23
N ALA A 69 1.64 12.00 4.42
CA ALA A 69 2.43 12.10 3.21
C ALA A 69 3.95 12.13 3.50
N ALA A 70 4.36 12.91 4.49
CA ALA A 70 5.77 13.00 4.90
C ALA A 70 6.27 11.65 5.43
N TRP A 71 5.49 10.99 6.29
CA TRP A 71 5.85 9.68 6.84
C TRP A 71 5.81 8.58 5.76
N GLY A 72 4.65 8.39 5.14
CA GLY A 72 4.41 7.29 4.21
C GLY A 72 5.16 7.46 2.91
N GLY A 73 5.26 8.68 2.38
CA GLY A 73 6.05 9.00 1.20
C GLY A 73 7.55 8.79 1.41
N ARG A 74 8.10 9.27 2.53
CA ARG A 74 9.51 8.99 2.89
C ARG A 74 9.77 7.50 3.02
N LEU A 75 8.88 6.76 3.70
CA LEU A 75 9.03 5.33 3.90
C LEU A 75 8.93 4.55 2.57
N ALA A 76 7.93 4.86 1.74
CA ALA A 76 7.75 4.27 0.43
C ALA A 76 8.96 4.52 -0.47
N LEU A 77 9.48 5.76 -0.49
CA LEU A 77 10.67 6.12 -1.24
C LEU A 77 11.90 5.35 -0.74
N HIS A 78 12.14 5.33 0.57
CA HIS A 78 13.27 4.62 1.16
C HIS A 78 13.25 3.11 0.82
N ILE A 79 12.09 2.46 0.98
CA ILE A 79 11.93 1.04 0.66
C ILE A 79 12.03 0.78 -0.84
N GLY A 80 11.41 1.64 -1.67
CA GLY A 80 11.45 1.53 -3.12
C GLY A 80 12.86 1.65 -3.68
N LEU A 81 13.62 2.66 -3.22
CA LEU A 81 15.02 2.85 -3.59
C LEU A 81 15.88 1.66 -3.15
N ARG A 82 15.70 1.16 -1.92
CA ARG A 82 16.41 -0.03 -1.43
C ARG A 82 16.12 -1.27 -2.28
N THR A 83 14.85 -1.47 -2.64
CA THR A 83 14.39 -2.61 -3.44
C THR A 83 14.96 -2.54 -4.86
N ALA A 84 14.97 -1.35 -5.46
CA ALA A 84 15.57 -1.11 -6.77
C ALA A 84 17.09 -1.31 -6.76
N ALA A 85 17.79 -0.75 -5.78
CA ALA A 85 19.25 -0.78 -5.69
C ALA A 85 19.81 -2.18 -5.44
N THR A 86 19.11 -3.00 -4.64
CA THR A 86 19.57 -4.36 -4.33
C THR A 86 19.41 -5.28 -5.54
N GLY A 87 18.40 -5.06 -6.38
CA GLY A 87 18.09 -5.88 -7.55
C GLY A 87 17.70 -7.34 -7.25
N ARG A 88 17.81 -7.77 -6.00
CA ARG A 88 17.48 -9.11 -5.51
C ARG A 88 16.30 -9.04 -4.56
N GLU A 89 15.46 -10.06 -4.61
CA GLU A 89 14.37 -10.23 -3.66
C GLU A 89 14.91 -10.42 -2.24
N ASP A 90 14.31 -9.70 -1.30
CA ASP A 90 14.56 -9.79 0.14
C ASP A 90 14.42 -11.25 0.62
N SER A 91 15.27 -11.68 1.55
CA SER A 91 15.29 -13.06 2.05
C SER A 91 13.94 -13.48 2.62
N ARG A 92 13.19 -12.55 3.23
CA ARG A 92 11.83 -12.81 3.74
C ARG A 92 10.90 -13.29 2.62
N TYR A 93 10.86 -12.57 1.50
CA TYR A 93 9.98 -12.90 0.39
C TYR A 93 10.46 -14.10 -0.40
N ARG A 94 11.78 -14.25 -0.52
CA ARG A 94 12.38 -15.43 -1.15
C ARG A 94 12.01 -16.70 -0.40
N HIS A 95 12.14 -16.68 0.94
CA HIS A 95 11.78 -17.82 1.77
C HIS A 95 10.30 -18.19 1.63
N LEU A 96 9.40 -17.20 1.63
CA LEU A 96 7.97 -17.43 1.39
C LEU A 96 7.73 -18.04 0.00
N ARG A 97 8.43 -17.54 -1.03
CA ARG A 97 8.32 -18.07 -2.40
C ARG A 97 8.79 -19.52 -2.48
N GLU A 98 9.91 -19.85 -1.84
CA GLU A 98 10.44 -21.22 -1.75
C GLU A 98 9.50 -22.15 -0.98
N GLN A 99 8.96 -21.69 0.16
CA GLN A 99 8.00 -22.45 0.96
C GLN A 99 6.68 -22.71 0.22
N TRP A 100 6.17 -21.73 -0.52
CA TRP A 100 4.90 -21.86 -1.24
C TRP A 100 5.04 -22.57 -2.59
N GLY A 101 6.27 -22.68 -3.14
CA GLY A 101 6.56 -23.39 -4.38
C GLY A 101 5.65 -22.96 -5.53
N ASP A 102 4.97 -23.94 -6.16
CA ASP A 102 4.08 -23.71 -7.30
C ASP A 102 2.90 -22.78 -6.98
N ARG A 103 2.50 -22.70 -5.71
CA ARG A 103 1.40 -21.82 -5.25
C ARG A 103 1.85 -20.40 -4.92
N ALA A 104 3.15 -20.10 -5.01
CA ALA A 104 3.69 -18.82 -4.60
C ALA A 104 2.99 -17.62 -5.25
N GLN A 105 2.57 -17.72 -6.51
CA GLN A 105 1.88 -16.60 -7.18
C GLN A 105 0.51 -16.30 -6.58
N LEU A 106 -0.27 -17.34 -6.25
CA LEU A 106 -1.58 -17.19 -5.64
C LEU A 106 -1.46 -16.71 -4.20
N GLU A 107 -0.51 -17.25 -3.43
CA GLU A 107 -0.32 -16.83 -2.04
C GLU A 107 0.25 -15.41 -1.94
N LEU A 108 1.18 -15.02 -2.83
CA LEU A 108 1.61 -13.63 -2.95
C LEU A 108 0.46 -12.71 -3.34
N PHE A 109 -0.42 -13.12 -4.25
CA PHE A 109 -1.58 -12.32 -4.62
C PHE A 109 -2.49 -12.06 -3.40
N ARG A 110 -2.82 -13.12 -2.65
CA ARG A 110 -3.60 -13.00 -1.40
C ARG A 110 -2.89 -12.10 -0.39
N PHE A 111 -1.60 -12.29 -0.19
CA PHE A 111 -0.79 -11.45 0.69
C PHE A 111 -0.90 -9.97 0.31
N TYR A 112 -0.77 -9.64 -0.98
CA TYR A 112 -0.86 -8.27 -1.49
C TYR A 112 -2.26 -7.67 -1.27
N GLN A 113 -3.33 -8.45 -1.43
CA GLN A 113 -4.69 -7.98 -1.18
C GLN A 113 -4.98 -7.78 0.32
N ILE A 114 -4.40 -8.60 1.18
CA ILE A 114 -4.42 -8.36 2.63
C ILE A 114 -3.70 -7.05 2.95
N GLN A 115 -2.55 -6.78 2.34
CA GLN A 115 -1.84 -5.50 2.49
C GLN A 115 -2.71 -4.32 2.03
N ALA A 116 -3.44 -4.44 0.91
CA ALA A 116 -4.39 -3.40 0.48
C ALA A 116 -5.48 -3.13 1.52
N PHE A 117 -6.08 -4.18 2.07
CA PHE A 117 -7.10 -4.05 3.11
C PHE A 117 -6.55 -3.38 4.37
N VAL A 118 -5.37 -3.82 4.83
CA VAL A 118 -4.70 -3.23 6.00
C VAL A 118 -4.31 -1.78 5.75
N ALA A 119 -3.85 -1.42 4.54
CA ALA A 119 -3.54 -0.04 4.20
C ALA A 119 -4.78 0.86 4.30
N ALA A 120 -5.92 0.42 3.76
CA ALA A 120 -7.18 1.15 3.88
C ALA A 120 -7.64 1.27 5.34
N LEU A 121 -7.51 0.20 6.13
CA LEU A 121 -7.81 0.23 7.56
C LEU A 121 -6.92 1.23 8.32
N PHE A 122 -5.63 1.27 8.02
CA PHE A 122 -4.68 2.21 8.63
C PHE A 122 -4.88 3.64 8.18
N ALA A 123 -5.46 3.85 6.99
CA ALA A 123 -5.84 5.17 6.54
C ALA A 123 -7.08 5.70 7.28
N MET A 124 -7.96 4.85 7.81
CA MET A 124 -9.23 5.30 8.41
C MET A 124 -9.12 6.41 9.47
N PRO A 125 -8.15 6.41 10.40
CA PRO A 125 -8.01 7.51 11.37
C PRO A 125 -7.58 8.85 10.74
N ILE A 126 -7.11 8.83 9.49
CA ILE A 126 -6.71 10.00 8.69
C ILE A 126 -7.91 10.56 7.90
N VAL A 127 -8.86 9.69 7.55
CA VAL A 127 -10.06 9.94 6.74
C VAL A 127 -11.19 10.59 7.55
#